data_AF-A0A9W4GR12-F1
#
_entry.id   AF-A0A9W4GR12-F1
#
_cell.length_a   1.000
_cell.length_b   1.000
_cell.length_c   1.000
_cell.angle_alpha   90.00
_cell.angle_beta   90.00
_cell.angle_gamma   90.00
#
_symmetry.space_group_name_H-M   'P 1'
#
loop_
_entity.id
_entity.type
_entity.pdbx_description
1 polymer ?
#
loop_
_entity_poly.entity_id
_entity_poly.type
_entity_poly.pdbx_seq_one_letter_code
_entity_poly.pdbx_strand_id
1 'polypeptide(L)'
;MAKTAVGEGPRLRWRRRLHRARLSVRKSAVDYFRGGASDWVGLGVLVAVIPILAYTTVVTPVWCPPSALVLPILAGGLLLRPSSLLLVYAASAVALIAESAALGPYREGPARVTPGTVLVVTAVALTGLVIAQFRARVGVPWRGGHTMLFDLRERIRVQSRLPRLPGGWHAEMSLRPAGGQSFSGDFVVATRSSGGRVLEAVLTDVSGKGMDAASRSLLLSGAFGGLLGSLPPHAFLTAANGYLLRQNWEEGFATSVHLVLDLESGDYELLSAGHPPGVQLHAGSGRWEEKAAEGPLLGVYDGAEFNGVKGTLRSGDVLMLFTDGLVETAEREIAEGMDRLIGEADRFVATGFRGSAWRLIEAVAKDVNDDRALLVVCRD
;
A
#
# COMPACT_ATOMS: atom_id res chain seq x y z
N MET A 1 24.98 14.17 61.98
CA MET A 1 23.57 14.31 61.54
C MET A 1 23.25 13.19 60.58
N ALA A 2 22.48 12.20 61.05
CA ALA A 2 22.13 10.98 60.33
C ALA A 2 20.94 11.21 59.38
N LYS A 3 21.03 10.75 58.13
CA LYS A 3 19.87 10.53 57.25
C LYS A 3 19.60 9.03 57.20
N THR A 4 18.55 8.62 57.90
CA THR A 4 18.01 7.26 57.92
C THR A 4 17.37 6.93 56.57
N ALA A 5 17.90 5.91 55.90
CA ALA A 5 17.26 5.29 54.75
C ALA A 5 16.04 4.49 55.22
N VAL A 6 14.85 5.08 55.15
CA VAL A 6 13.59 4.39 55.40
C VAL A 6 13.37 3.37 54.28
N GLY A 7 13.60 2.10 54.59
CA GLY A 7 13.37 0.98 53.68
C GLY A 7 11.92 0.95 53.20
N GLU A 8 11.71 0.96 51.89
CA GLU A 8 10.38 0.83 51.30
C GLU A 8 9.74 -0.49 51.72
N GLY A 9 8.64 -0.41 52.49
CA GLY A 9 7.91 -1.58 52.96
C GLY A 9 7.45 -2.49 51.81
N PRO A 10 7.39 -3.83 52.02
CA PRO A 10 7.13 -4.82 50.97
C PRO A 10 5.82 -4.59 50.21
N ARG A 11 4.81 -3.99 50.85
CA ARG A 11 3.52 -3.63 50.22
C ARG A 11 3.62 -2.53 49.16
N LEU A 12 4.51 -1.55 49.34
CA LEU A 12 4.74 -0.46 48.37
C LEU A 12 5.51 -0.95 47.14
N ARG A 13 6.51 -1.83 47.35
CA ARG A 13 7.23 -2.51 46.26
C ARG A 13 6.29 -3.38 45.41
N TRP A 14 5.36 -4.10 46.06
CA TRP A 14 4.34 -4.90 45.38
C TRP A 14 3.36 -4.05 44.56
N ARG A 15 2.83 -2.95 45.10
CA ARG A 15 1.94 -2.04 44.36
C ARG A 15 2.63 -1.42 43.15
N ARG A 16 3.90 -1.01 43.26
CA ARG A 16 4.67 -0.48 42.11
C ARG A 16 4.98 -1.55 41.05
N ARG A 17 5.19 -2.82 41.45
CA ARG A 17 5.34 -3.94 40.50
C ARG A 17 4.02 -4.23 39.77
N LEU A 18 2.91 -4.30 40.49
CA LEU A 18 1.57 -4.48 39.90
C LEU A 18 1.18 -3.35 38.95
N HIS A 19 1.51 -2.09 39.29
CA HIS A 19 1.22 -0.95 38.44
C HIS A 19 2.09 -0.95 37.16
N ARG A 20 3.39 -1.25 37.28
CA ARG A 20 4.28 -1.42 36.13
C ARG A 20 3.88 -2.60 35.25
N ALA A 21 3.46 -3.71 35.84
CA ALA A 21 2.92 -4.86 35.10
C ALA A 21 1.67 -4.46 34.31
N ARG A 22 0.70 -3.79 34.94
CA ARG A 22 -0.52 -3.28 34.27
C ARG A 22 -0.22 -2.31 33.13
N LEU A 23 0.73 -1.38 33.33
CA LEU A 23 1.15 -0.45 32.28
C LEU A 23 1.86 -1.17 31.12
N SER A 24 2.69 -2.18 31.42
CA SER A 24 3.34 -3.00 30.38
C SER A 24 2.31 -3.84 29.62
N VAL A 25 1.32 -4.42 30.29
CA VAL A 25 0.24 -5.19 29.65
C VAL A 25 -0.62 -4.28 28.78
N ARG A 26 -0.94 -3.06 29.24
CA ARG A 26 -1.71 -2.08 28.46
C ARG A 26 -0.92 -1.56 27.27
N LYS A 27 0.36 -1.25 27.45
CA LYS A 27 1.25 -0.80 26.37
C LYS A 27 1.46 -1.92 25.35
N SER A 28 1.76 -3.14 25.80
CA SER A 28 1.89 -4.30 24.91
C SER A 28 0.57 -4.72 24.26
N ALA A 29 -0.59 -4.51 24.90
CA ALA A 29 -1.89 -4.69 24.25
C ALA A 29 -2.10 -3.66 23.14
N VAL A 30 -1.80 -2.39 23.39
CA VAL A 30 -1.87 -1.31 22.39
C VAL A 30 -0.86 -1.52 21.26
N ASP A 31 0.36 -1.98 21.57
CA ASP A 31 1.42 -2.25 20.60
C ASP A 31 1.17 -3.56 19.82
N TYR A 32 0.46 -4.53 20.42
CA TYR A 32 -0.09 -5.72 19.76
C TYR A 32 -1.17 -5.36 18.73
N PHE A 33 -1.98 -4.32 19.01
CA PHE A 33 -2.90 -3.74 18.03
C PHE A 33 -2.21 -2.89 16.95
N ARG A 34 -0.94 -2.49 17.13
CA ARG A 34 -0.16 -1.68 16.18
C ARG A 34 0.86 -2.48 15.34
N GLY A 35 0.86 -3.80 15.44
CA GLY A 35 1.67 -4.68 14.57
C GLY A 35 3.18 -4.74 14.86
N GLY A 36 3.67 -3.98 15.85
CA GLY A 36 5.10 -3.91 16.20
C GLY A 36 5.52 -4.77 17.40
N ALA A 37 4.59 -5.33 18.17
CA ALA A 37 4.92 -6.09 19.38
C ALA A 37 4.97 -7.60 19.18
N SER A 38 5.89 -8.22 19.90
CA SER A 38 6.03 -9.67 20.05
C SER A 38 4.72 -10.34 20.46
N ASP A 39 4.46 -11.52 19.91
CA ASP A 39 3.32 -12.39 20.24
C ASP A 39 3.35 -12.97 21.67
N TRP A 40 4.36 -12.62 22.47
CA TRP A 40 4.52 -13.02 23.88
C TRP A 40 3.31 -12.74 24.77
N VAL A 41 2.54 -11.67 24.53
CA VAL A 41 1.32 -11.39 25.33
C VAL A 41 0.21 -12.37 24.98
N GLY A 42 -0.06 -12.57 23.69
CA GLY A 42 -1.05 -13.55 23.23
C GLY A 42 -0.65 -14.97 23.65
N LEU A 43 0.64 -15.29 23.54
CA LEU A 43 1.21 -16.57 23.98
C LEU A 43 1.02 -16.76 25.49
N GLY A 44 1.39 -15.75 26.29
CA GLY A 44 1.27 -15.80 27.74
C GLY A 44 -0.18 -15.97 28.22
N VAL A 45 -1.14 -15.30 27.56
CA VAL A 45 -2.57 -15.47 27.86
C VAL A 45 -3.02 -16.89 27.52
N LEU A 46 -2.72 -17.39 26.32
CA LEU A 46 -3.14 -18.73 25.89
C LEU A 46 -2.52 -19.83 26.76
N VAL A 47 -1.22 -19.73 27.07
CA VAL A 47 -0.52 -20.67 27.95
C VAL A 47 -1.07 -20.62 29.38
N ALA A 48 -1.51 -19.46 29.87
CA ALA A 48 -2.13 -19.35 31.20
C ALA A 48 -3.56 -19.90 31.25
N VAL A 49 -4.31 -19.84 30.14
CA VAL A 49 -5.68 -20.37 30.05
C VAL A 49 -5.69 -21.90 30.05
N ILE A 50 -4.69 -22.56 29.44
CA ILE A 50 -4.60 -24.03 29.37
C ILE A 50 -4.68 -24.72 30.74
N PRO A 51 -3.85 -24.38 31.76
CA PRO A 51 -3.94 -25.04 33.07
C PRO A 51 -5.23 -24.69 33.83
N ILE A 52 -5.82 -23.51 33.58
CA ILE A 52 -7.12 -23.14 34.17
C ILE A 52 -8.20 -24.05 33.60
N LEU A 53 -8.23 -24.24 32.28
CA LEU A 53 -9.17 -25.15 31.61
C LEU A 53 -8.98 -26.58 32.12
N ALA A 54 -7.74 -27.07 32.17
CA ALA A 54 -7.44 -28.41 32.64
C ALA A 54 -7.90 -28.64 34.08
N TYR A 55 -7.66 -27.66 34.97
CA TYR A 55 -8.15 -27.71 36.35
C TYR A 55 -9.68 -27.74 36.41
N THR A 56 -10.37 -26.88 35.64
CA THR A 56 -11.84 -26.87 35.60
C THR A 56 -12.43 -28.14 35.01
N THR A 57 -11.74 -28.79 34.08
CA THR A 57 -12.12 -30.09 33.54
C THR A 57 -12.04 -31.19 34.59
N VAL A 58 -11.01 -31.17 35.45
CA VAL A 58 -10.87 -32.14 36.54
C VAL A 58 -11.91 -31.91 37.64
N VAL A 59 -12.20 -30.66 38.00
CA VAL A 59 -13.13 -30.33 39.11
C VAL A 59 -14.59 -30.40 38.70
N THR A 60 -14.93 -29.94 37.49
CA THR A 60 -16.32 -29.80 37.00
C THR A 60 -16.47 -30.31 35.57
N PRO A 61 -16.30 -31.63 35.33
CA PRO A 61 -16.22 -32.15 33.97
C PRO A 61 -17.53 -32.05 33.15
N VAL A 62 -18.67 -31.92 33.83
CA VAL A 62 -19.99 -31.74 33.17
C VAL A 62 -20.06 -30.41 32.40
N TRP A 63 -19.37 -29.38 32.89
CA TRP A 63 -19.39 -28.04 32.29
C TRP A 63 -18.20 -27.77 31.37
N CYS A 64 -17.07 -28.46 31.58
CA CYS A 64 -15.85 -28.24 30.81
C CYS A 64 -15.23 -29.58 30.38
N PRO A 65 -15.55 -30.07 29.16
CA PRO A 65 -14.98 -31.31 28.67
C PRO A 65 -13.50 -31.14 28.28
N PRO A 66 -12.70 -32.21 28.26
CA PRO A 66 -11.31 -32.20 27.76
C PRO A 66 -11.13 -31.61 26.34
N SER A 67 -12.17 -31.68 25.50
CA SER A 67 -12.17 -31.05 24.18
C SER A 67 -12.14 -29.51 24.22
N ALA A 68 -12.36 -28.88 25.37
CA ALA A 68 -12.24 -27.43 25.55
C ALA A 68 -10.83 -26.90 25.24
N LEU A 69 -9.79 -27.75 25.31
CA LEU A 69 -8.43 -27.44 24.88
C LEU A 69 -8.31 -27.07 23.39
N VAL A 70 -9.33 -27.40 22.59
CA VAL A 70 -9.43 -26.93 21.20
C VAL A 70 -9.48 -25.40 21.11
N LEU A 71 -10.11 -24.72 22.07
CA LEU A 71 -10.28 -23.26 22.06
C LEU A 71 -8.94 -22.50 22.06
N PRO A 72 -8.00 -22.75 23.00
CA PRO A 72 -6.70 -22.09 22.95
C PRO A 72 -5.85 -22.51 21.75
N ILE A 73 -6.00 -23.72 21.23
CA ILE A 73 -5.32 -24.21 20.03
C ILE A 73 -5.78 -23.45 18.79
N LEU A 74 -7.10 -23.32 18.60
CA LEU A 74 -7.71 -22.60 17.49
C LEU A 74 -7.36 -21.10 17.57
N ALA A 75 -7.50 -20.50 18.76
CA ALA A 75 -7.12 -19.11 19.00
C ALA A 75 -5.62 -18.89 18.74
N GLY A 76 -4.76 -19.82 19.17
CA GLY A 76 -3.33 -19.79 18.87
C GLY A 76 -3.06 -19.83 17.37
N GLY A 77 -3.74 -20.72 16.64
CA GLY A 77 -3.63 -20.84 15.19
C GLY A 77 -3.97 -19.53 14.47
N LEU A 78 -4.90 -18.73 14.98
CA LEU A 78 -5.29 -17.43 14.44
C LEU A 78 -4.40 -16.26 14.88
N LEU A 79 -3.76 -16.35 16.05
CA LEU A 79 -3.12 -15.19 16.70
C LEU A 79 -1.59 -15.24 16.77
N LEU A 80 -0.99 -16.44 16.81
CA LEU A 80 0.43 -16.62 17.13
C LEU A 80 1.28 -16.92 15.91
N ARG A 81 2.60 -16.70 16.02
CA ARG A 81 3.54 -17.17 14.99
C ARG A 81 3.66 -18.70 15.04
N PRO A 82 4.00 -19.37 13.92
CA PRO A 82 4.17 -20.83 13.90
C PRO A 82 5.12 -21.37 14.99
N SER A 83 6.19 -20.64 15.31
CA SER A 83 7.15 -21.01 16.36
C SER A 83 6.53 -20.98 17.77
N SER A 84 5.74 -19.95 18.07
CA SER A 84 5.10 -19.76 19.38
C SER A 84 3.90 -20.70 19.55
N LEU A 85 3.24 -21.05 18.45
CA LEU A 85 2.12 -21.96 18.41
C LEU A 85 2.50 -23.38 18.88
N LEU A 86 3.72 -23.82 18.58
CA LEU A 86 4.24 -25.11 19.08
C LEU A 86 4.26 -25.18 20.61
N LEU A 87 4.51 -24.07 21.30
CA LEU A 87 4.48 -24.01 22.76
C LEU A 87 3.06 -24.20 23.31
N VAL A 88 2.06 -23.59 22.66
CA VAL A 88 0.65 -23.78 23.00
C VAL A 88 0.25 -25.24 22.80
N TYR A 89 0.70 -25.88 21.71
CA TYR A 89 0.39 -27.28 21.43
C TYR A 89 1.05 -28.22 22.44
N ALA A 90 2.31 -27.97 22.80
CA ALA A 90 3.00 -28.72 23.84
C ALA A 90 2.28 -28.58 25.19
N ALA A 91 1.88 -27.36 25.57
CA ALA A 91 1.14 -27.12 26.81
C ALA A 91 -0.23 -27.82 26.81
N SER A 92 -0.97 -27.77 25.70
CA SER A 92 -2.25 -28.48 25.56
C SER A 92 -2.07 -30.00 25.60
N ALA A 93 -1.00 -30.56 25.03
CA ALA A 93 -0.71 -31.99 25.11
C ALA A 93 -0.40 -32.41 26.55
N VAL A 94 0.40 -31.64 27.29
CA VAL A 94 0.68 -31.89 28.71
C VAL A 94 -0.59 -31.82 29.55
N ALA A 95 -1.46 -30.83 29.31
CA ALA A 95 -2.75 -30.73 29.97
C ALA A 95 -3.64 -31.95 29.71
N LEU A 96 -3.73 -32.40 28.46
CA LEU A 96 -4.51 -33.57 28.08
C LEU A 96 -3.98 -34.86 28.73
N ILE A 97 -2.64 -35.00 28.86
CA ILE A 97 -2.01 -36.13 29.57
C ILE A 97 -2.36 -36.06 31.07
N ALA A 98 -2.30 -34.87 31.68
CA ALA A 98 -2.64 -34.67 33.09
C ALA A 98 -4.12 -34.96 33.37
N GLU A 99 -5.03 -34.51 32.51
CA GLU A 99 -6.47 -34.84 32.56
C GLU A 99 -6.68 -36.34 32.43
N SER A 100 -6.00 -37.00 31.48
CA SER A 100 -6.08 -38.45 31.31
C SER A 100 -5.59 -39.22 32.53
N ALA A 101 -4.58 -38.72 33.25
CA ALA A 101 -4.08 -39.34 34.46
C ALA A 101 -5.01 -39.10 35.67
N ALA A 102 -5.59 -37.90 35.79
CA ALA A 102 -6.45 -37.51 36.90
C ALA A 102 -7.86 -38.11 36.84
N LEU A 103 -8.41 -38.29 35.63
CA LEU A 103 -9.78 -38.77 35.41
C LEU A 103 -9.90 -40.31 35.34
N GLY A 104 -8.77 -41.02 35.43
CA GLY A 104 -8.71 -42.49 35.53
C GLY A 104 -8.99 -43.25 34.23
N PRO A 105 -8.78 -44.59 34.22
CA PRO A 105 -8.91 -45.42 33.03
C PRO A 105 -10.37 -45.53 32.51
N TYR A 106 -10.47 -45.82 31.21
CA TYR A 106 -11.63 -45.75 30.29
C TYR A 106 -13.01 -46.31 30.74
N ARG A 107 -13.14 -47.01 31.89
CA ARG A 107 -14.31 -47.87 32.17
C ARG A 107 -15.42 -47.29 33.07
N GLU A 108 -15.19 -46.40 34.04
CA GLU A 108 -16.27 -45.76 34.86
C GLU A 108 -16.29 -44.20 34.89
N GLY A 109 -17.34 -43.51 34.37
CA GLY A 109 -17.48 -42.03 34.37
C GLY A 109 -17.81 -41.30 33.03
N PRO A 110 -18.63 -40.22 33.03
CA PRO A 110 -19.04 -39.42 31.86
C PRO A 110 -18.02 -38.36 31.39
N ALA A 111 -16.82 -38.33 31.98
CA ALA A 111 -15.92 -37.18 32.04
C ALA A 111 -14.48 -37.50 31.59
N ARG A 112 -14.28 -38.24 30.49
CA ARG A 112 -12.96 -38.83 30.18
C ARG A 112 -12.32 -38.24 28.94
N VAL A 113 -10.98 -38.31 28.90
CA VAL A 113 -10.21 -38.18 27.67
C VAL A 113 -10.41 -39.45 26.83
N THR A 114 -11.20 -39.36 25.77
CA THR A 114 -11.40 -40.49 24.84
C THR A 114 -10.37 -40.43 23.71
N PRO A 115 -10.07 -41.56 23.03
CA PRO A 115 -9.27 -41.53 21.80
C PRO A 115 -9.83 -40.55 20.75
N GLY A 116 -11.15 -40.38 20.70
CA GLY A 116 -11.80 -39.37 19.86
C GLY A 116 -11.45 -37.93 20.25
N THR A 117 -11.34 -37.62 21.54
CA THR A 117 -10.88 -36.32 22.04
C THR A 117 -9.45 -36.04 21.58
N VAL A 118 -8.55 -37.02 21.72
CA VAL A 118 -7.16 -36.89 21.28
C VAL A 118 -7.10 -36.65 19.77
N LEU A 119 -7.91 -37.38 18.98
CA LEU A 119 -8.00 -37.21 17.53
C LEU A 119 -8.47 -35.79 17.16
N VAL A 120 -9.55 -35.30 17.79
CA VAL A 120 -10.11 -33.96 17.50
C VAL A 120 -9.12 -32.85 17.86
N VAL A 121 -8.52 -32.91 19.05
CA VAL A 121 -7.51 -31.93 19.49
C VAL A 121 -6.32 -31.93 18.53
N THR A 122 -5.84 -33.10 18.13
CA THR A 122 -4.73 -33.24 17.17
C THR A 122 -5.08 -32.71 15.79
N ALA A 123 -6.26 -33.03 15.27
CA ALA A 123 -6.74 -32.56 13.98
C ALA A 123 -6.87 -31.03 13.94
N VAL A 124 -7.43 -30.43 15.00
CA VAL A 124 -7.52 -28.95 15.08
C VAL A 124 -6.15 -28.31 15.25
N ALA A 125 -5.22 -28.94 15.97
CA ALA A 125 -3.84 -28.46 16.05
C ALA A 125 -3.14 -28.49 14.67
N LEU A 126 -3.32 -29.55 13.88
CA LEU A 126 -2.79 -29.62 12.52
C LEU A 126 -3.41 -28.55 11.61
N THR A 127 -4.73 -28.40 11.61
CA THR A 127 -5.42 -27.36 10.83
C THR A 127 -4.98 -25.96 11.26
N GLY A 128 -4.83 -25.73 12.57
CA GLY A 128 -4.32 -24.48 13.12
C GLY A 128 -2.89 -24.17 12.67
N LEU A 129 -2.03 -25.19 12.60
CA LEU A 129 -0.66 -25.06 12.07
C LEU A 129 -0.66 -24.72 10.58
N VAL A 130 -1.49 -25.40 9.80
CA VAL A 130 -1.65 -25.12 8.36
C VAL A 130 -2.11 -23.68 8.15
N ILE A 131 -3.14 -23.23 8.86
CA ILE A 131 -3.62 -21.83 8.83
C ILE A 131 -2.50 -20.85 9.22
N ALA A 132 -1.73 -21.15 10.27
CA ALA A 132 -0.62 -20.32 10.72
C ALA A 132 0.54 -20.27 9.70
N GLN A 133 0.84 -21.38 9.03
CA GLN A 133 1.85 -21.45 7.96
C GLN A 133 1.41 -20.72 6.70
N PHE A 134 0.15 -20.86 6.28
CA PHE A 134 -0.41 -20.08 5.18
C PHE A 134 -0.37 -18.59 5.50
N ARG A 135 -0.78 -18.19 6.72
CA ARG A 135 -0.64 -16.79 7.17
C ARG A 135 0.80 -16.29 7.11
N ALA A 136 1.76 -17.11 7.52
CA ALA A 136 3.17 -16.75 7.50
C ALA A 136 3.73 -16.62 6.07
N ARG A 137 3.33 -17.50 5.13
CA ARG A 137 3.77 -17.45 3.73
C ARG A 137 3.14 -16.31 2.95
N VAL A 138 1.85 -16.04 3.18
CA VAL A 138 1.12 -14.97 2.49
C VAL A 138 1.60 -13.59 2.95
N GLY A 139 2.39 -13.50 4.02
CA GLY A 139 3.03 -12.26 4.45
C GLY A 139 2.04 -11.19 4.93
N VAL A 140 0.75 -11.50 5.00
CA VAL A 140 -0.31 -10.60 5.47
C VAL A 140 -0.41 -10.73 6.98
N PRO A 141 0.16 -9.80 7.76
CA PRO A 141 -0.28 -9.64 9.14
C PRO A 141 -1.76 -9.25 9.07
N TRP A 142 -2.64 -10.17 9.46
CA TRP A 142 -4.11 -9.99 9.47
C TRP A 142 -4.59 -8.77 10.29
N ARG A 143 -3.67 -8.00 10.88
CA ARG A 143 -3.95 -6.79 11.68
C ARG A 143 -3.30 -5.51 11.15
N GLY A 144 -2.71 -5.56 9.96
CA GLY A 144 -2.01 -4.43 9.35
C GLY A 144 -2.18 -4.36 7.83
N GLY A 145 -3.40 -4.51 7.31
CA GLY A 145 -3.67 -4.15 5.91
C GLY A 145 -3.20 -2.73 5.60
N HIS A 146 -3.22 -1.83 6.59
CA HIS A 146 -2.76 -0.45 6.43
C HIS A 146 -1.23 -0.30 6.34
N THR A 147 -0.40 -1.22 6.82
CA THR A 147 1.07 -1.00 6.82
C THR A 147 1.71 -1.34 5.48
N MET A 148 1.27 -2.40 4.80
CA MET A 148 1.73 -2.66 3.43
C MET A 148 1.23 -1.60 2.47
N LEU A 149 -0.04 -1.21 2.57
CA LEU A 149 -0.61 -0.20 1.70
C LEU A 149 -0.01 1.19 1.97
N PHE A 150 0.34 1.50 3.23
CA PHE A 150 1.11 2.70 3.58
C PHE A 150 2.54 2.65 3.05
N ASP A 151 3.25 1.52 3.18
CA ASP A 151 4.61 1.39 2.64
C ASP A 151 4.61 1.49 1.11
N LEU A 152 3.62 0.89 0.45
CA LEU A 152 3.44 0.97 -1.00
C LEU A 152 3.13 2.41 -1.43
N ARG A 153 2.20 3.09 -0.76
CA ARG A 153 1.92 4.52 -0.94
C ARG A 153 3.18 5.35 -0.83
N GLU A 154 3.94 5.16 0.24
CA GLU A 154 5.10 5.99 0.52
C GLU A 154 6.20 5.74 -0.53
N ARG A 155 6.39 4.50 -0.97
CA ARG A 155 7.34 4.16 -2.04
C ARG A 155 6.95 4.76 -3.39
N ILE A 156 5.68 4.62 -3.80
CA ILE A 156 5.16 5.23 -5.03
C ILE A 156 5.34 6.75 -4.94
N ARG A 157 4.95 7.37 -3.81
CA ARG A 157 5.10 8.82 -3.61
C ARG A 157 6.56 9.30 -3.59
N VAL A 158 7.48 8.49 -3.08
CA VAL A 158 8.91 8.80 -3.10
C VAL A 158 9.45 8.80 -4.52
N GLN A 159 8.99 7.87 -5.36
CA GLN A 159 9.36 7.81 -6.77
C GLN A 159 8.71 8.93 -7.60
N SER A 160 7.49 9.36 -7.23
CA SER A 160 6.79 10.50 -7.86
C SER A 160 7.22 11.89 -7.38
N ARG A 161 8.52 12.10 -7.12
CA ARG A 161 9.02 13.44 -6.79
C ARG A 161 9.59 14.13 -8.02
N LEU A 162 9.05 15.32 -8.33
CA LEU A 162 9.60 16.16 -9.38
C LEU A 162 11.00 16.67 -8.99
N PRO A 163 11.97 16.70 -9.94
CA PRO A 163 13.28 17.29 -9.71
C PRO A 163 13.16 18.81 -9.53
N ARG A 164 14.15 19.42 -8.86
CA ARG A 164 14.22 20.88 -8.75
C ARG A 164 14.51 21.50 -10.12
N LEU A 165 13.65 22.42 -10.54
CA LEU A 165 13.78 23.16 -11.79
C LEU A 165 14.61 24.45 -11.59
N PRO A 166 15.25 24.96 -12.66
CA PRO A 166 15.93 26.26 -12.62
C PRO A 166 14.92 27.41 -12.44
N GLY A 167 15.43 28.61 -12.13
CA GLY A 167 14.59 29.80 -12.07
C GLY A 167 13.88 30.07 -13.40
N GLY A 168 12.66 30.61 -13.34
CA GLY A 168 11.81 30.79 -14.53
C GLY A 168 11.00 29.56 -14.91
N TRP A 169 11.08 28.47 -14.13
CA TRP A 169 10.28 27.27 -14.33
C TRP A 169 9.56 26.86 -13.05
N HIS A 170 8.34 26.39 -13.21
CA HIS A 170 7.55 25.80 -12.16
C HIS A 170 6.97 24.48 -12.65
N ALA A 171 7.07 23.43 -11.83
CA ALA A 171 6.30 22.21 -12.07
C ALA A 171 5.74 21.72 -10.76
N GLU A 172 4.52 21.22 -10.83
CA GLU A 172 3.82 20.64 -9.71
C GLU A 172 2.98 19.48 -10.16
N MET A 173 2.69 18.60 -9.22
CA MET A 173 1.96 17.39 -9.51
C MET A 173 1.10 17.02 -8.32
N SER A 174 -0.09 16.52 -8.61
CA SER A 174 -1.00 15.95 -7.63
C SER A 174 -1.45 14.58 -8.08
N LEU A 175 -1.44 13.62 -7.15
CA LEU A 175 -2.06 12.31 -7.33
C LEU A 175 -3.15 12.09 -6.27
N ARG A 176 -4.27 11.50 -6.70
CA ARG A 176 -5.39 11.16 -5.85
C ARG A 176 -5.88 9.73 -6.12
N PRO A 177 -5.67 8.83 -5.14
CA PRO A 177 -6.21 7.49 -5.16
C PRO A 177 -7.74 7.42 -5.33
N ALA A 178 -8.21 6.37 -6.01
CA ALA A 178 -9.62 5.97 -6.04
C ALA A 178 -10.12 5.58 -4.64
N GLY A 179 -11.39 5.87 -4.32
CA GLY A 179 -12.12 5.29 -3.19
C GLY A 179 -11.53 5.53 -1.79
N GLY A 180 -10.70 6.56 -1.61
CA GLY A 180 -9.99 6.82 -0.35
C GLY A 180 -8.94 5.75 -0.01
N GLN A 181 -8.51 4.95 -1.00
CA GLN A 181 -7.41 4.01 -0.86
C GLN A 181 -6.11 4.76 -0.56
N SER A 182 -5.15 4.03 0.02
CA SER A 182 -3.84 4.65 0.33
C SER A 182 -2.90 4.65 -0.86
N PHE A 183 -3.17 3.90 -1.93
CA PHE A 183 -2.30 3.76 -3.10
C PHE A 183 -3.06 4.09 -4.38
N SER A 184 -2.33 4.41 -5.44
CA SER A 184 -2.87 4.74 -6.77
C SER A 184 -2.23 3.83 -7.81
N GLY A 185 -2.99 3.41 -8.82
CA GLY A 185 -2.49 2.83 -10.06
C GLY A 185 -1.63 3.84 -10.83
N ASP A 186 -1.97 5.11 -10.74
CA ASP A 186 -1.25 6.21 -11.34
C ASP A 186 0.08 6.49 -10.62
N PHE A 187 1.11 6.76 -11.41
CA PHE A 187 2.35 7.30 -10.90
C PHE A 187 3.00 8.26 -11.90
N VAL A 188 3.92 9.07 -11.40
CA VAL A 188 4.76 9.92 -12.24
C VAL A 188 6.20 9.62 -11.91
N VAL A 189 7.06 9.63 -12.90
CA VAL A 189 8.51 9.60 -12.71
C VAL A 189 9.07 10.80 -13.45
N ALA A 190 9.93 11.57 -12.79
CA ALA A 190 10.57 12.71 -13.43
C ALA A 190 12.04 12.80 -13.04
N THR A 191 12.86 13.20 -14.00
CA THR A 191 14.30 13.41 -13.81
C THR A 191 14.76 14.58 -14.66
N ARG A 192 15.93 15.13 -14.34
CA ARG A 192 16.63 16.04 -15.24
C ARG A 192 17.81 15.31 -15.87
N SER A 193 17.79 15.18 -17.19
CA SER A 193 18.86 14.58 -17.97
C SER A 193 19.74 15.64 -18.65
N SER A 194 20.74 15.20 -19.41
CA SER A 194 21.63 16.08 -20.17
C SER A 194 22.27 17.19 -19.32
N GLY A 195 22.86 16.82 -18.18
CA GLY A 195 23.50 17.77 -17.26
C GLY A 195 22.52 18.73 -16.56
N GLY A 196 21.23 18.40 -16.56
CA GLY A 196 20.18 19.24 -16.00
C GLY A 196 19.40 20.02 -17.05
N ARG A 197 19.83 20.07 -18.31
CA ARG A 197 19.18 20.91 -19.32
C ARG A 197 17.78 20.43 -19.69
N VAL A 198 17.57 19.12 -19.72
CA VAL A 198 16.31 18.53 -20.17
C VAL A 198 15.54 18.03 -18.95
N LEU A 199 14.27 18.40 -18.82
CA LEU A 199 13.31 17.75 -17.93
C LEU A 199 12.66 16.60 -18.69
N GLU A 200 12.76 15.41 -18.14
CA GLU A 200 11.97 14.27 -18.59
C GLU A 200 10.94 13.95 -17.51
N ALA A 201 9.68 13.86 -17.88
CA ALA A 201 8.59 13.49 -16.99
C ALA A 201 7.69 12.46 -17.68
N VAL A 202 7.33 11.42 -16.96
CA VAL A 202 6.49 10.32 -17.43
C VAL A 202 5.31 10.21 -16.48
N LEU A 203 4.11 10.36 -17.02
CA LEU A 203 2.88 10.05 -16.31
C LEU A 203 2.36 8.72 -16.85
N THR A 204 2.03 7.79 -15.96
CA THR A 204 1.61 6.44 -16.31
C THR A 204 0.40 6.07 -15.47
N ASP A 205 -0.62 5.52 -16.13
CA ASP A 205 -1.73 4.84 -15.51
C ASP A 205 -1.66 3.35 -15.89
N VAL A 206 -1.87 2.49 -14.89
CA VAL A 206 -1.65 1.05 -14.98
C VAL A 206 -2.99 0.34 -14.91
N SER A 207 -3.26 -0.51 -15.90
CA SER A 207 -4.53 -1.22 -15.98
C SER A 207 -4.80 -2.12 -14.77
N GLY A 208 -6.05 -2.09 -14.32
CA GLY A 208 -6.55 -2.94 -13.24
C GLY A 208 -7.02 -2.11 -12.04
N LYS A 209 -7.34 -2.80 -10.94
CA LYS A 209 -7.78 -2.14 -9.71
C LYS A 209 -7.31 -2.87 -8.46
N GLY A 210 -7.23 -2.14 -7.36
CA GLY A 210 -6.88 -2.70 -6.06
C GLY A 210 -5.41 -3.11 -5.97
N MET A 211 -5.11 -4.12 -5.14
CA MET A 211 -3.73 -4.43 -4.77
C MET A 211 -2.83 -4.89 -5.94
N ASP A 212 -3.40 -5.55 -6.95
CA ASP A 212 -2.63 -6.02 -8.10
C ASP A 212 -2.13 -4.84 -8.93
N ALA A 213 -3.01 -3.89 -9.27
CA ALA A 213 -2.63 -2.64 -9.94
C ALA A 213 -1.57 -1.89 -9.12
N ALA A 214 -1.77 -1.76 -7.81
CA ALA A 214 -0.81 -1.12 -6.91
C ALA A 214 0.60 -1.74 -6.96
N SER A 215 0.67 -3.07 -6.97
CA SER A 215 1.93 -3.81 -7.03
C SER A 215 2.63 -3.61 -8.37
N ARG A 216 1.86 -3.61 -9.47
CA ARG A 216 2.34 -3.35 -10.82
C ARG A 216 2.86 -1.92 -10.94
N SER A 217 2.11 -0.93 -10.47
CA SER A 217 2.51 0.48 -10.44
C SER A 217 3.81 0.68 -9.69
N LEU A 218 3.99 0.04 -8.52
CA LEU A 218 5.26 0.13 -7.77
C LEU A 218 6.44 -0.49 -8.53
N LEU A 219 6.23 -1.63 -9.20
CA LEU A 219 7.27 -2.26 -10.02
C LEU A 219 7.62 -1.39 -11.24
N LEU A 220 6.61 -0.85 -11.90
CA LEU A 220 6.76 -0.01 -13.09
C LEU A 220 7.39 1.34 -12.75
N SER A 221 6.96 2.02 -11.68
CA SER A 221 7.56 3.28 -11.24
C SER A 221 9.05 3.12 -10.90
N GLY A 222 9.44 1.98 -10.31
CA GLY A 222 10.84 1.64 -10.09
C GLY A 222 11.62 1.40 -11.37
N ALA A 223 11.07 0.62 -12.30
CA ALA A 223 11.70 0.34 -13.58
C ALA A 223 11.83 1.61 -14.44
N PHE A 224 10.76 2.39 -14.55
CA PHE A 224 10.72 3.63 -15.32
C PHE A 224 11.67 4.67 -14.71
N GLY A 225 11.74 4.75 -13.37
CA GLY A 225 12.73 5.55 -12.65
C GLY A 225 14.19 5.21 -12.99
N GLY A 226 14.49 3.94 -13.28
CA GLY A 226 15.83 3.53 -13.71
C GLY A 226 16.11 3.80 -15.20
N LEU A 227 15.09 3.68 -16.05
CA LEU A 227 15.20 3.89 -17.50
C LEU A 227 15.25 5.37 -17.88
N LEU A 228 14.47 6.21 -17.19
CA LEU A 228 14.32 7.63 -17.51
C LEU A 228 15.64 8.39 -17.29
N GLY A 229 16.09 9.13 -18.30
CA GLY A 229 17.38 9.83 -18.30
C GLY A 229 18.62 8.92 -18.47
N SER A 230 18.46 7.59 -18.46
CA SER A 230 19.52 6.62 -18.77
C SER A 230 19.52 6.20 -20.25
N LEU A 231 18.40 6.42 -20.94
CA LEU A 231 18.22 6.12 -22.36
C LEU A 231 18.08 7.41 -23.18
N PRO A 232 18.31 7.38 -24.50
CA PRO A 232 17.84 8.41 -25.39
C PRO A 232 16.32 8.60 -25.21
N PRO A 233 15.79 9.84 -25.18
CA PRO A 233 14.38 10.07 -24.82
C PRO A 233 13.38 9.29 -25.70
N HIS A 234 13.60 9.24 -27.01
CA HIS A 234 12.75 8.51 -27.95
C HIS A 234 12.78 6.98 -27.79
N ALA A 235 13.79 6.43 -27.08
CA ALA A 235 13.89 4.99 -26.82
C ALA A 235 13.18 4.57 -25.53
N PHE A 236 12.75 5.52 -24.68
CA PHE A 236 12.17 5.23 -23.38
C PHE A 236 10.87 4.41 -23.49
N LEU A 237 9.88 4.86 -24.24
CA LEU A 237 8.59 4.16 -24.34
C LEU A 237 8.73 2.78 -24.98
N THR A 238 9.61 2.61 -25.97
CA THR A 238 9.91 1.30 -26.57
C THR A 238 10.55 0.35 -25.54
N ALA A 239 11.50 0.83 -24.74
CA ALA A 239 12.11 0.04 -23.68
C ALA A 239 11.11 -0.30 -22.54
N ALA A 240 10.24 0.66 -22.20
CA ALA A 240 9.16 0.47 -21.23
C ALA A 240 8.15 -0.58 -21.72
N ASN A 241 7.71 -0.51 -22.99
CA ASN A 241 6.85 -1.51 -23.62
C ASN A 241 7.47 -2.93 -23.52
N GLY A 242 8.75 -3.06 -23.91
CA GLY A 242 9.46 -4.32 -23.79
C GLY A 242 9.59 -4.82 -22.35
N TYR A 243 9.72 -3.92 -21.36
CA TYR A 243 9.70 -4.30 -19.94
C TYR A 243 8.35 -4.87 -19.51
N LEU A 244 7.24 -4.23 -19.88
CA LEU A 244 5.88 -4.72 -19.58
C LEU A 244 5.62 -6.07 -20.22
N LEU A 245 5.94 -6.25 -21.52
CA LEU A 245 5.75 -7.51 -22.24
C LEU A 245 6.44 -8.69 -21.55
N ARG A 246 7.63 -8.47 -20.96
CA ARG A 246 8.36 -9.52 -20.22
C ARG A 246 7.74 -9.92 -18.90
N GLN A 247 6.87 -9.09 -18.31
CA GLN A 247 6.19 -9.44 -17.06
C GLN A 247 5.11 -10.51 -17.25
N ASN A 248 4.59 -10.67 -18.48
CA ASN A 248 3.60 -11.67 -18.86
C ASN A 248 2.38 -11.71 -17.92
N TRP A 249 1.83 -10.52 -17.62
CA TRP A 249 0.62 -10.36 -16.82
C TRP A 249 -0.63 -10.63 -17.67
N GLU A 250 -1.60 -11.39 -17.16
CA GLU A 250 -2.83 -11.76 -17.89
C GLU A 250 -3.66 -10.53 -18.35
N GLU A 251 -3.64 -9.44 -17.57
CA GLU A 251 -4.37 -8.20 -17.86
C GLU A 251 -3.48 -6.97 -17.56
N GLY A 252 -2.25 -6.94 -18.07
CA GLY A 252 -1.25 -5.93 -17.71
C GLY A 252 -0.83 -5.04 -18.87
N PHE A 253 -1.59 -3.98 -19.11
CA PHE A 253 -1.19 -2.88 -19.97
C PHE A 253 -1.08 -1.58 -19.16
N ALA A 254 -0.52 -0.54 -19.76
CA ALA A 254 -0.48 0.78 -19.16
C ALA A 254 -0.63 1.85 -20.23
N THR A 255 -1.32 2.94 -19.88
CA THR A 255 -1.26 4.17 -20.65
C THR A 255 -0.09 5.00 -20.14
N SER A 256 0.61 5.72 -21.01
CA SER A 256 1.66 6.63 -20.54
C SER A 256 1.92 7.79 -21.48
N VAL A 257 2.22 8.95 -20.92
CA VAL A 257 2.77 10.10 -21.67
C VAL A 257 4.16 10.44 -21.16
N HIS A 258 5.10 10.64 -22.08
CA HIS A 258 6.48 11.02 -21.83
C HIS A 258 6.73 12.42 -22.39
N LEU A 259 6.97 13.36 -21.48
CA LEU A 259 7.40 14.73 -21.76
C LEU A 259 8.93 14.80 -21.77
N VAL A 260 9.48 15.34 -22.84
CA VAL A 260 10.89 15.70 -22.98
C VAL A 260 10.95 17.20 -23.22
N LEU A 261 11.39 17.97 -22.23
CA LEU A 261 11.38 19.44 -22.25
C LEU A 261 12.78 20.01 -22.11
N ASP A 262 13.25 20.77 -23.09
CA ASP A 262 14.46 21.59 -22.98
C ASP A 262 14.15 22.84 -22.13
N LEU A 263 14.77 22.95 -20.95
CA LEU A 263 14.52 24.05 -20.01
C LEU A 263 15.20 25.36 -20.43
N GLU A 264 16.08 25.35 -21.43
CA GLU A 264 16.72 26.53 -21.99
C GLU A 264 15.87 27.13 -23.09
N SER A 265 15.53 26.36 -24.13
CA SER A 265 14.72 26.86 -25.24
C SER A 265 13.22 26.89 -24.91
N GLY A 266 12.75 25.99 -24.06
CA GLY A 266 11.35 25.71 -23.80
C GLY A 266 10.71 24.77 -24.81
N ASP A 267 11.48 24.26 -25.78
CA ASP A 267 10.97 23.27 -26.74
C ASP A 267 10.72 21.94 -26.03
N TYR A 268 9.63 21.31 -26.39
CA TYR A 268 9.27 20.01 -25.86
C TYR A 268 8.78 19.05 -26.93
N GLU A 269 8.87 17.77 -26.60
CA GLU A 269 8.26 16.66 -27.31
C GLU A 269 7.43 15.84 -26.33
N LEU A 270 6.20 15.51 -26.72
CA LEU A 270 5.29 14.64 -25.99
C LEU A 270 5.10 13.35 -26.77
N LEU A 271 5.54 12.24 -26.22
CA LEU A 271 5.25 10.91 -26.76
C LEU A 271 4.13 10.28 -25.95
N SER A 272 3.14 9.67 -26.60
CA SER A 272 2.00 9.03 -25.93
C SER A 272 1.93 7.55 -26.28
N ALA A 273 1.58 6.74 -25.28
CA ALA A 273 1.25 5.34 -25.37
C ALA A 273 -0.20 5.16 -24.89
N GLY A 274 -1.17 5.43 -25.78
CA GLY A 274 -2.61 5.36 -25.50
C GLY A 274 -3.10 6.29 -24.39
N HIS A 275 -2.38 7.37 -24.09
CA HIS A 275 -2.71 8.31 -23.02
C HIS A 275 -3.50 9.53 -23.55
N PRO A 276 -4.37 10.16 -22.75
CA PRO A 276 -5.12 11.35 -23.16
C PRO A 276 -4.21 12.50 -23.66
N PRO A 277 -4.69 13.35 -24.59
CA PRO A 277 -3.96 14.51 -25.05
C PRO A 277 -3.58 15.45 -23.91
N GLY A 278 -2.36 16.01 -23.95
CA GLY A 278 -2.01 17.12 -23.07
C GLY A 278 -2.76 18.40 -23.46
N VAL A 279 -2.81 19.38 -22.57
CA VAL A 279 -3.37 20.70 -22.90
C VAL A 279 -2.37 21.81 -22.59
N GLN A 280 -2.12 22.68 -23.57
CA GLN A 280 -1.24 23.83 -23.45
C GLN A 280 -2.02 25.13 -23.45
N LEU A 281 -1.81 25.98 -22.45
CA LEU A 281 -2.19 27.39 -22.47
C LEU A 281 -1.09 28.21 -23.13
N HIS A 282 -1.46 28.99 -24.13
CA HIS A 282 -0.61 30.02 -24.73
C HIS A 282 -0.87 31.36 -24.04
N ALA A 283 0.01 31.81 -23.16
CA ALA A 283 -0.21 33.02 -22.35
C ALA A 283 -0.36 34.28 -23.21
N GLY A 284 0.34 34.34 -24.34
CA GLY A 284 0.26 35.48 -25.26
C GLY A 284 -1.11 35.67 -25.91
N SER A 285 -1.92 34.61 -26.04
CA SER A 285 -3.26 34.67 -26.63
C SER A 285 -4.39 34.32 -25.66
N GLY A 286 -4.06 33.74 -24.50
CA GLY A 286 -5.03 33.15 -23.58
C GLY A 286 -5.72 31.89 -24.12
N ARG A 287 -5.22 31.31 -25.22
CA ARG A 287 -5.86 30.17 -25.89
C ARG A 287 -5.31 28.85 -25.37
N TRP A 288 -6.21 27.92 -25.11
CA TRP A 288 -5.89 26.51 -24.86
C TRP A 288 -5.78 25.72 -26.17
N GLU A 289 -4.79 24.85 -26.26
CA GLU A 289 -4.54 23.97 -27.39
C GLU A 289 -4.29 22.55 -26.89
N GLU A 290 -4.97 21.57 -27.49
CA GLU A 290 -4.70 20.16 -27.24
C GLU A 290 -3.41 19.71 -27.94
N LYS A 291 -2.64 18.88 -27.25
CA LYS A 291 -1.39 18.29 -27.72
C LYS A 291 -1.58 16.78 -27.75
N ALA A 292 -2.24 16.33 -28.81
CA ALA A 292 -2.47 14.92 -29.08
C ALA A 292 -1.21 14.29 -29.69
N ALA A 293 -0.67 13.29 -29.01
CA ALA A 293 0.28 12.34 -29.57
C ALA A 293 -0.40 10.98 -29.65
N GLU A 294 -0.07 10.21 -30.69
CA GLU A 294 -0.63 8.89 -30.92
C GLU A 294 0.42 7.81 -30.68
N GLY A 295 -0.02 6.72 -30.07
CA GLY A 295 0.78 5.51 -29.91
C GLY A 295 -0.03 4.42 -29.24
N PRO A 296 0.36 3.15 -29.42
CA PRO A 296 -0.34 2.02 -28.81
C PRO A 296 -0.19 2.01 -27.28
N LEU A 297 -1.04 1.26 -26.60
CA LEU A 297 -0.87 0.97 -25.17
C LEU A 297 0.43 0.21 -24.92
N LEU A 298 1.08 0.48 -23.79
CA LEU A 298 2.24 -0.30 -23.35
C LEU A 298 1.80 -1.71 -22.94
N GLY A 299 2.60 -2.72 -23.30
CA GLY A 299 2.38 -4.11 -22.91
C GLY A 299 1.45 -4.91 -23.82
N VAL A 300 0.95 -4.34 -24.92
CA VAL A 300 -0.02 -5.02 -25.81
C VAL A 300 0.66 -5.79 -26.94
N TYR A 301 1.59 -5.18 -27.68
CA TYR A 301 2.31 -5.85 -28.76
C TYR A 301 3.75 -5.37 -28.88
N ASP A 302 4.61 -6.22 -29.43
CA ASP A 302 6.03 -5.94 -29.64
C ASP A 302 6.26 -5.07 -30.89
N GLY A 303 7.36 -4.32 -30.92
CA GLY A 303 7.69 -3.42 -32.04
C GLY A 303 6.81 -2.18 -32.15
N ALA A 304 6.17 -1.76 -31.06
CA ALA A 304 5.40 -0.52 -30.98
C ALA A 304 6.27 0.72 -31.27
N GLU A 305 5.81 1.56 -32.19
CA GLU A 305 6.37 2.88 -32.48
C GLU A 305 5.55 3.96 -31.80
N PHE A 306 6.23 4.91 -31.16
CA PHE A 306 5.63 6.02 -30.43
C PHE A 306 6.05 7.32 -31.09
N ASN A 307 5.10 8.00 -31.74
CA ASN A 307 5.37 9.23 -32.46
C ASN A 307 5.03 10.44 -31.58
N GLY A 308 6.02 11.31 -31.39
CA GLY A 308 5.86 12.49 -30.55
C GLY A 308 5.20 13.66 -31.26
N VAL A 309 4.45 14.47 -30.50
CA VAL A 309 4.04 15.82 -30.91
C VAL A 309 4.99 16.85 -30.31
N LYS A 310 5.39 17.84 -31.10
CA LYS A 310 6.31 18.90 -30.67
C LYS A 310 5.56 20.17 -30.31
N GLY A 311 6.13 20.94 -29.39
CA GLY A 311 5.67 22.28 -29.04
C GLY A 311 6.76 23.09 -28.37
N THR A 312 6.42 24.32 -27.98
CA THR A 312 7.32 25.21 -27.26
C THR A 312 6.53 25.88 -26.15
N LEU A 313 7.04 25.83 -24.93
CA LEU A 313 6.57 26.61 -23.79
C LEU A 313 7.29 27.96 -23.77
N ARG A 314 6.56 29.03 -24.08
CA ARG A 314 7.01 30.42 -23.93
C ARG A 314 6.78 30.89 -22.50
N SER A 315 7.39 32.02 -22.14
CA SER A 315 7.14 32.63 -20.82
C SER A 315 5.65 32.94 -20.65
N GLY A 316 5.11 32.55 -19.51
CA GLY A 316 3.69 32.52 -19.16
C GLY A 316 2.94 31.23 -19.56
N ASP A 317 3.45 30.45 -20.52
CA ASP A 317 2.74 29.26 -21.00
C ASP A 317 2.69 28.15 -19.95
N VAL A 318 1.64 27.33 -20.06
CA VAL A 318 1.38 26.21 -19.15
C VAL A 318 1.09 24.97 -19.97
N LEU A 319 1.69 23.85 -19.59
CA LEU A 319 1.36 22.52 -20.10
C LEU A 319 0.80 21.68 -18.97
N MET A 320 -0.36 21.05 -19.19
CA MET A 320 -0.98 20.11 -18.27
C MET A 320 -1.06 18.72 -18.91
N LEU A 321 -0.62 17.71 -18.16
CA LEU A 321 -0.75 16.29 -18.49
C LEU A 321 -1.53 15.59 -17.37
N PHE A 322 -2.45 14.71 -17.72
CA PHE A 322 -3.37 14.10 -16.77
C PHE A 322 -3.80 12.71 -17.18
N THR A 323 -4.17 11.88 -16.21
CA THR A 323 -4.76 10.56 -16.46
C THR A 323 -6.23 10.69 -16.84
N ASP A 324 -6.74 9.65 -17.50
CA ASP A 324 -8.14 9.54 -17.91
C ASP A 324 -9.09 9.65 -16.72
N GLY A 325 -8.76 9.08 -15.55
CA GLY A 325 -9.58 9.20 -14.34
C GLY A 325 -9.84 10.64 -13.85
N LEU A 326 -9.09 11.65 -14.36
CA LEU A 326 -9.40 13.06 -14.13
C LEU A 326 -10.53 13.60 -15.03
N VAL A 327 -10.60 13.14 -16.27
CA VAL A 327 -11.46 13.69 -17.32
C VAL A 327 -12.62 12.76 -17.66
N GLU A 328 -12.41 11.46 -17.67
CA GLU A 328 -13.39 10.42 -17.97
C GLU A 328 -14.17 9.99 -16.72
N THR A 329 -15.47 9.74 -16.88
CA THR A 329 -16.30 9.07 -15.90
C THR A 329 -17.31 8.16 -16.60
N ALA A 330 -18.04 7.34 -15.85
CA ALA A 330 -19.11 6.50 -16.40
C ALA A 330 -20.22 7.31 -17.13
N GLU A 331 -20.35 8.60 -16.85
CA GLU A 331 -21.37 9.49 -17.41
C GLU A 331 -20.78 10.57 -18.32
N ARG A 332 -19.46 10.63 -18.49
CA ARG A 332 -18.77 11.73 -19.19
C ARG A 332 -17.60 11.21 -20.01
N GLU A 333 -17.62 11.53 -21.30
CA GLU A 333 -16.52 11.23 -22.21
C GLU A 333 -15.32 12.15 -21.97
N ILE A 334 -14.13 11.70 -22.42
CA ILE A 334 -12.85 12.40 -22.25
C ILE A 334 -12.92 13.85 -22.72
N ALA A 335 -13.49 14.11 -23.90
CA ALA A 335 -13.56 15.46 -24.49
C ALA A 335 -14.33 16.44 -23.59
N GLU A 336 -15.49 16.04 -23.09
CA GLU A 336 -16.31 16.86 -22.21
C GLU A 336 -15.64 17.07 -20.83
N GLY A 337 -14.89 16.05 -20.37
CA GLY A 337 -14.03 16.16 -19.20
C GLY A 337 -12.89 17.15 -19.37
N MET A 338 -12.24 17.16 -20.53
CA MET A 338 -11.18 18.09 -20.88
C MET A 338 -11.69 19.53 -20.96
N ASP A 339 -12.84 19.76 -21.58
CA ASP A 339 -13.48 21.08 -21.61
C ASP A 339 -13.72 21.62 -20.20
N ARG A 340 -14.20 20.76 -19.29
CA ARG A 340 -14.37 21.12 -17.88
C ARG A 340 -13.06 21.41 -17.17
N LEU A 341 -12.01 20.60 -17.41
CA LEU A 341 -10.67 20.83 -16.86
C LEU A 341 -10.11 22.18 -17.32
N ILE A 342 -10.22 22.47 -18.62
CA ILE A 342 -9.78 23.74 -19.22
C ILE A 342 -10.56 24.91 -18.62
N GLY A 343 -11.88 24.81 -18.50
CA GLY A 343 -12.72 25.86 -17.89
C GLY A 343 -12.37 26.17 -16.43
N GLU A 344 -12.01 25.15 -15.64
CA GLU A 344 -11.52 25.35 -14.27
C GLU A 344 -10.09 25.89 -14.23
N ALA A 345 -9.22 25.46 -15.15
CA ALA A 345 -7.86 25.96 -15.30
C ALA A 345 -7.80 27.43 -15.72
N ASP A 346 -8.79 27.91 -16.48
CA ASP A 346 -8.88 29.30 -16.91
C ASP A 346 -8.93 30.30 -15.74
N ARG A 347 -9.48 29.88 -14.59
CA ARG A 347 -9.51 30.68 -13.36
C ARG A 347 -8.12 30.93 -12.77
N PHE A 348 -7.15 30.09 -13.10
CA PHE A 348 -5.77 30.22 -12.64
C PHE A 348 -4.92 31.11 -13.57
N VAL A 349 -5.38 31.44 -14.77
CA VAL A 349 -4.65 32.30 -15.72
C VAL A 349 -4.32 33.65 -15.08
N ALA A 350 -5.27 34.24 -14.34
CA ALA A 350 -5.07 35.54 -13.69
C ALA A 350 -4.29 35.46 -12.36
N THR A 351 -4.33 34.31 -11.67
CA THR A 351 -3.76 34.17 -10.32
C THR A 351 -2.44 33.39 -10.29
N GLY A 352 -2.06 32.80 -11.43
CA GLY A 352 -0.93 31.89 -11.58
C GLY A 352 -1.28 30.44 -11.23
N PHE A 353 -0.50 29.52 -11.78
CA PHE A 353 -0.71 28.08 -11.64
C PHE A 353 0.02 27.46 -10.43
N ARG A 354 0.60 28.26 -9.54
CA ARG A 354 1.27 27.72 -8.34
C ARG A 354 0.24 27.18 -7.34
N GLY A 355 0.31 25.90 -7.03
CA GLY A 355 -0.65 25.19 -6.18
C GLY A 355 -1.96 24.84 -6.89
N SER A 356 -2.00 24.86 -8.22
CA SER A 356 -3.19 24.61 -9.04
C SER A 356 -3.52 23.11 -9.16
N ALA A 357 -2.53 22.23 -9.28
CA ALA A 357 -2.72 20.80 -9.56
C ALA A 357 -3.64 20.12 -8.53
N TRP A 358 -3.43 20.41 -7.25
CA TRP A 358 -4.30 19.93 -6.17
C TRP A 358 -5.73 20.45 -6.29
N ARG A 359 -5.88 21.74 -6.58
CA ARG A 359 -7.19 22.42 -6.65
C ARG A 359 -7.98 22.01 -7.89
N LEU A 360 -7.31 21.79 -9.01
CA LEU A 360 -7.92 21.34 -10.26
C LEU A 360 -8.48 19.93 -10.12
N ILE A 361 -7.73 19.00 -9.51
CA ILE A 361 -8.25 17.65 -9.23
C ILE A 361 -9.52 17.72 -8.37
N GLU A 362 -9.50 18.54 -7.31
CA GLU A 362 -10.65 18.70 -6.42
C GLU A 362 -11.86 19.39 -7.08
N ALA A 363 -11.64 20.31 -8.03
CA ALA A 363 -12.73 21.02 -8.72
C ALA A 363 -13.38 20.18 -9.83
N VAL A 364 -12.57 19.44 -10.59
CA VAL A 364 -13.02 18.72 -11.78
C VAL A 364 -13.61 17.36 -11.43
N ALA A 365 -13.01 16.66 -10.45
CA ALA A 365 -13.26 15.25 -10.24
C ALA A 365 -13.59 14.87 -8.78
N LYS A 366 -14.18 15.79 -7.99
CA LYS A 366 -14.47 15.57 -6.56
C LYS A 366 -15.14 14.23 -6.23
N ASP A 367 -16.14 13.85 -7.02
CA ASP A 367 -16.99 12.67 -6.80
C ASP A 367 -16.61 11.48 -7.71
N VAL A 368 -15.47 11.57 -8.40
CA VAL A 368 -14.99 10.50 -9.28
C VAL A 368 -14.25 9.45 -8.46
N ASN A 369 -14.66 8.20 -8.62
CA ASN A 369 -14.11 7.06 -7.93
C ASN A 369 -13.02 6.35 -8.75
N ASP A 370 -12.05 7.13 -9.22
CA ASP A 370 -10.91 6.64 -9.97
C ASP A 370 -9.60 7.28 -9.51
N ASP A 371 -8.49 6.64 -9.90
CA ASP A 371 -7.15 7.17 -9.75
C ASP A 371 -6.97 8.40 -10.65
N ARG A 372 -6.40 9.46 -10.07
CA ARG A 372 -6.32 10.77 -10.71
C ARG A 372 -4.94 11.35 -10.54
N ALA A 373 -4.31 11.70 -11.64
CA ALA A 373 -3.05 12.40 -11.65
C ALA A 373 -3.12 13.63 -12.56
N LEU A 374 -2.46 14.70 -12.12
CA LEU A 374 -2.31 15.93 -12.88
C LEU A 374 -0.88 16.44 -12.66
N LEU A 375 -0.14 16.62 -13.75
CA LEU A 375 1.15 17.28 -13.83
C LEU A 375 0.96 18.62 -14.53
N VAL A 376 1.39 19.71 -13.89
CA VAL A 376 1.37 21.06 -14.44
C VAL A 376 2.81 21.54 -14.56
N VAL A 377 3.19 22.03 -15.74
CA VAL A 377 4.50 22.62 -16.01
C VAL A 377 4.30 24.02 -16.58
N CYS A 378 4.90 25.02 -15.96
CA CYS A 378 4.83 26.42 -16.34
C CYS A 378 6.23 26.98 -16.58
N ARG A 379 6.33 27.89 -17.56
CA ARG A 379 7.49 28.76 -17.72
C ARG A 379 7.08 30.16 -17.25
N ASP A 380 7.74 30.68 -16.23
CA ASP A 380 7.42 31.98 -15.63
C ASP A 380 7.86 33.18 -16.50
#